data_AF-A0A6A3J3S1-F1
#
_entry.id   AF-A0A6A3J3S1-F1
#
_cell.length_a   1.000
_cell.length_b   1.000
_cell.length_c   1.000
_cell.angle_alpha   90.00
_cell.angle_beta   90.00
_cell.angle_gamma   90.00
#
_symmetry.space_group_name_H-M   'P 1'
#
loop_
_entity.id
_entity.type
_entity.pdbx_description
1 polymer ?
#
loop_
_entity_poly.entity_id
_entity_poly.type
_entity_poly.pdbx_seq_one_letter_code
_entity_poly.pdbx_strand_id
1 'polypeptide(L)'
;MKIVNPAAFALVCLLTNATGASAKKSFGPKDHGSGSMSEHIKTAADFDGNGAVMKVCPSGDCTSGKFMKLAVASLTELDAEGSTVTSVDKFKPKSSDWTDIVQKDVNGVTVSSTTFVTVLAVGAQKTSVQFNLTADIYQGTTEVTYGTQNLTVPAGALKFTVDIAEWPFADAANTLTLAVTLDAKGPKDKSLGKPKKKSKGSDTGSSDAADIDRVDMGDSMFMDAPTYAIVDGDEVPLVNSSVVDTVGDTEFQWVFPSFTKTLHYDPVLGDATTTTSTTSSGSTSSPSATTTTSTSSASVLSLSSLVAGGLASIAYSLF
;
A
#
# COMPACT_ATOMS: atom_id res chain seq x y z
N MET A 1 15.60 24.51 21.79
CA MET A 1 14.28 23.99 21.37
C MET A 1 14.18 24.15 19.87
N LYS A 2 14.33 23.04 19.12
CA LYS A 2 14.14 23.04 17.67
C LYS A 2 12.68 22.66 17.42
N ILE A 3 11.93 23.60 16.86
CA ILE A 3 10.58 23.37 16.38
C ILE A 3 10.73 22.56 15.09
N VAL A 4 10.37 21.29 15.14
CA VAL A 4 10.32 20.42 13.97
C VAL A 4 8.91 20.57 13.40
N ASN A 5 8.82 21.06 12.18
CA ASN A 5 7.56 21.29 11.47
C ASN A 5 7.06 19.95 10.92
N PRO A 6 5.90 19.43 11.32
CA PRO A 6 5.36 18.19 10.75
C PRO A 6 4.67 18.52 9.43
N ALA A 7 5.41 18.44 8.32
CA ALA A 7 4.84 18.47 6.98
C ALA A 7 4.75 17.04 6.46
N ALA A 8 3.71 16.30 6.84
CA ALA A 8 3.20 15.12 6.14
C ALA A 8 1.95 14.58 6.85
N PHE A 9 0.82 15.29 6.76
CA PHE A 9 -0.48 14.67 7.03
C PHE A 9 -1.50 15.15 6.01
N ALA A 10 -2.15 14.17 5.39
CA ALA A 10 -3.44 14.27 4.71
C ALA A 10 -3.50 15.17 3.47
N LEU A 11 -3.06 14.64 2.32
CA LEU A 11 -3.80 14.92 1.09
C LEU A 11 -5.04 14.01 1.08
N VAL A 12 -6.05 14.37 1.87
CA VAL A 12 -7.41 13.84 1.68
C VAL A 12 -7.91 14.47 0.40
N CYS A 13 -7.70 13.79 -0.72
CA CYS A 13 -8.40 14.10 -1.96
C CYS A 13 -9.89 13.86 -1.70
N LEU A 14 -10.67 14.94 -1.60
CA LEU A 14 -12.12 14.92 -1.71
C LEU A 14 -12.49 14.37 -3.08
N LEU A 15 -12.64 13.05 -3.18
CA LEU A 15 -13.13 12.38 -4.38
C LEU A 15 -14.65 12.55 -4.42
N THR A 16 -15.12 13.31 -5.40
CA THR A 16 -16.53 13.39 -5.76
C THR A 16 -17.02 12.00 -6.15
N ASN A 17 -18.05 11.50 -5.49
CA ASN A 17 -18.72 10.24 -5.81
C ASN A 17 -19.20 10.26 -7.27
N ALA A 18 -18.44 9.66 -8.17
CA ALA A 18 -18.93 9.30 -9.49
C ALA A 18 -19.88 8.12 -9.29
N THR A 19 -21.18 8.34 -9.49
CA THR A 19 -22.18 7.29 -9.56
C THR A 19 -21.98 6.51 -10.86
N GLY A 20 -21.01 5.61 -10.87
CA GLY A 20 -20.76 4.63 -11.93
C GLY A 20 -21.01 3.23 -11.40
N ALA A 21 -21.57 2.35 -12.23
CA ALA A 21 -21.66 0.93 -11.92
C ALA A 21 -20.25 0.37 -11.68
N SER A 22 -20.06 -0.43 -10.63
CA SER A 22 -18.75 -0.96 -10.24
C SER A 22 -18.03 -1.60 -11.43
N ALA A 23 -16.94 -0.99 -11.86
CA ALA A 23 -16.21 -1.37 -13.05
C ALA A 23 -15.00 -2.21 -12.65
N LYS A 24 -14.92 -3.45 -13.16
CA LYS A 24 -13.68 -4.23 -13.09
C LYS A 24 -12.55 -3.38 -13.65
N LYS A 25 -11.45 -3.24 -12.90
CA LYS A 25 -10.21 -2.60 -13.39
C LYS A 25 -9.14 -3.65 -13.57
N SER A 26 -8.20 -3.38 -14.47
CA SER A 26 -7.04 -4.23 -14.64
C SER A 26 -5.81 -3.41 -14.98
N PHE A 27 -4.68 -3.87 -14.46
CA PHE A 27 -3.35 -3.45 -14.83
C PHE A 27 -2.69 -4.59 -15.60
N GLY A 28 -2.04 -4.25 -16.71
CA GLY A 28 -1.20 -5.18 -17.45
C GLY A 28 0.07 -4.47 -17.92
N PRO A 29 1.15 -5.23 -18.19
CA PRO A 29 2.31 -4.70 -18.90
C PRO A 29 1.85 -4.04 -20.21
N LYS A 30 2.35 -2.86 -20.54
CA LYS A 30 2.09 -2.23 -21.84
C LYS A 30 2.94 -2.92 -22.91
N ASP A 31 2.30 -3.61 -23.85
CA ASP A 31 2.96 -4.10 -25.07
C ASP A 31 3.20 -2.92 -26.03
N HIS A 32 4.44 -2.41 -26.10
CA HIS A 32 4.84 -1.45 -27.12
C HIS A 32 6.16 -1.82 -27.79
N GLY A 33 6.17 -1.69 -29.11
CA GLY A 33 7.18 -2.26 -30.00
C GLY A 33 8.60 -1.72 -29.79
N SER A 34 9.57 -2.64 -29.96
CA SER A 34 10.95 -2.42 -30.42
C SER A 34 11.49 -0.99 -30.27
N GLY A 35 11.77 -0.54 -29.04
CA GLY A 35 12.43 0.75 -28.87
C GLY A 35 12.42 1.33 -27.47
N SER A 36 13.04 0.65 -26.50
CA SER A 36 13.72 1.23 -25.31
C SER A 36 13.95 0.10 -24.31
N MET A 37 15.19 -0.13 -23.89
CA MET A 37 15.54 -1.07 -22.82
C MET A 37 15.26 -0.47 -21.45
N SER A 38 14.00 -0.18 -21.17
CA SER A 38 13.53 -0.03 -19.80
C SER A 38 13.03 -1.41 -19.39
N GLU A 39 13.70 -2.08 -18.45
CA GLU A 39 13.23 -3.38 -17.94
C GLU A 39 11.87 -3.17 -17.27
N HIS A 40 10.80 -3.46 -18.00
CA HIS A 40 9.43 -3.33 -17.50
C HIS A 40 9.05 -4.56 -16.68
N ILE A 41 8.37 -4.31 -15.56
CA ILE A 41 7.79 -5.39 -14.74
C ILE A 41 6.78 -6.20 -15.56
N LYS A 42 6.77 -7.52 -15.34
CA LYS A 42 5.80 -8.41 -15.97
C LYS A 42 4.47 -8.48 -15.24
N THR A 43 4.40 -8.01 -14.00
CA THR A 43 3.20 -8.15 -13.16
C THR A 43 1.97 -7.59 -13.86
N ALA A 44 0.87 -8.34 -13.79
CA ALA A 44 -0.47 -7.86 -14.07
C ALA A 44 -1.29 -7.89 -12.77
N ALA A 45 -2.38 -7.13 -12.72
CA ALA A 45 -3.33 -7.21 -11.62
C ALA A 45 -4.76 -7.00 -12.10
N ASP A 46 -5.70 -7.70 -11.47
CA ASP A 46 -7.13 -7.56 -11.69
C ASP A 46 -7.81 -7.09 -10.40
N PHE A 47 -8.72 -6.13 -10.52
CA PHE A 47 -9.52 -5.58 -9.43
C PHE A 47 -11.00 -5.86 -9.71
N ASP A 48 -11.65 -6.62 -8.83
CA ASP A 48 -13.02 -7.10 -9.06
C ASP A 48 -14.05 -5.97 -8.88
N GLY A 49 -15.03 -5.89 -9.78
CA GLY A 49 -16.20 -5.02 -9.61
C GLY A 49 -17.23 -5.55 -8.58
N ASN A 50 -16.94 -6.69 -7.95
CA ASN A 50 -17.81 -7.32 -6.96
C ASN A 50 -17.31 -7.19 -5.52
N GLY A 51 -16.36 -6.30 -5.27
CA GLY A 51 -15.98 -5.86 -3.94
C GLY A 51 -14.50 -5.50 -3.81
N ALA A 52 -14.01 -5.45 -2.59
CA ALA A 52 -12.61 -5.19 -2.27
C ALA A 52 -11.74 -6.45 -2.52
N VAL A 53 -11.60 -6.83 -3.80
CA VAL A 53 -10.82 -8.00 -4.24
C VAL A 53 -9.72 -7.57 -5.20
N MET A 54 -8.50 -7.98 -4.89
CA MET A 54 -7.29 -7.75 -5.69
C MET A 54 -6.69 -9.09 -6.08
N LYS A 55 -6.36 -9.27 -7.35
CA LYS A 55 -5.60 -10.42 -7.85
C LYS A 55 -4.32 -9.92 -8.50
N VAL A 56 -3.17 -10.38 -8.03
CA VAL A 56 -1.83 -10.01 -8.54
C VAL A 56 -1.22 -11.22 -9.21
N CYS A 57 -0.69 -11.01 -10.42
CA CYS A 57 -0.20 -12.07 -11.29
C CYS A 57 1.25 -11.72 -11.69
N PRO A 58 2.27 -12.16 -10.92
CA PRO A 58 3.66 -11.76 -11.14
C PRO A 58 4.19 -12.05 -12.54
N SER A 59 3.64 -13.08 -13.19
CA SER A 59 4.00 -13.48 -14.56
C SER A 59 3.38 -12.62 -15.67
N GLY A 60 2.43 -11.76 -15.34
CA GLY A 60 1.63 -11.00 -16.31
C GLY A 60 0.40 -11.72 -16.84
N ASP A 61 0.29 -13.02 -16.60
CA ASP A 61 -0.87 -13.82 -17.01
C ASP A 61 -1.75 -14.16 -15.79
N CYS A 62 -2.87 -13.46 -15.66
CA CYS A 62 -3.87 -13.73 -14.63
C CYS A 62 -4.81 -14.91 -14.94
N THR A 63 -4.69 -15.54 -16.10
CA THR A 63 -5.53 -16.67 -16.51
C THR A 63 -4.85 -18.00 -16.25
N SER A 64 -3.62 -18.18 -16.72
CA SER A 64 -2.89 -19.46 -16.59
C SER A 64 -1.56 -19.36 -15.84
N GLY A 65 -1.11 -18.14 -15.53
CA GLY A 65 0.05 -17.88 -14.70
C GLY A 65 -0.21 -18.09 -13.21
N LYS A 66 0.84 -17.91 -12.42
CA LYS A 66 0.70 -17.87 -10.95
C LYS A 66 0.05 -16.58 -10.50
N PHE A 67 -0.68 -16.63 -9.39
CA PHE A 67 -1.32 -15.46 -8.80
C PHE A 67 -1.38 -15.53 -7.27
N MET A 68 -1.47 -14.33 -6.68
CA MET A 68 -1.94 -14.08 -5.33
C MET A 68 -3.29 -13.38 -5.42
N LYS A 69 -4.25 -13.77 -4.60
CA LYS A 69 -5.55 -13.11 -4.50
C LYS A 69 -5.79 -12.73 -3.05
N LEU A 70 -6.18 -11.48 -2.84
CA LEU A 70 -6.62 -10.93 -1.57
C LEU A 70 -8.06 -10.46 -1.73
N ALA A 71 -8.93 -10.86 -0.81
CA ALA A 71 -10.30 -10.36 -0.72
C ALA A 71 -10.58 -9.91 0.70
N VAL A 72 -11.04 -8.67 0.90
CA VAL A 72 -11.49 -8.24 2.22
C VAL A 72 -12.76 -9.01 2.58
N ALA A 73 -12.67 -9.83 3.63
CA ALA A 73 -13.73 -10.71 4.07
C ALA A 73 -14.63 -10.03 5.10
N SER A 74 -14.03 -9.44 6.14
CA SER A 74 -14.80 -8.72 7.16
C SER A 74 -13.99 -7.63 7.87
N LEU A 75 -14.72 -6.67 8.43
CA LEU A 75 -14.29 -5.83 9.54
C LEU A 75 -15.18 -6.16 10.74
N THR A 76 -14.58 -6.62 11.83
CA THR A 76 -15.31 -7.10 13.01
C THR A 76 -14.79 -6.42 14.27
N GLU A 77 -15.67 -5.74 14.98
CA GLU A 77 -15.38 -5.23 16.31
C GLU A 77 -15.54 -6.36 17.34
N LEU A 78 -14.51 -6.55 18.17
CA LEU A 78 -14.50 -7.53 19.24
C LEU A 78 -14.39 -6.83 20.59
N ASP A 79 -15.11 -7.32 21.60
CA ASP A 79 -14.94 -6.89 22.98
C ASP A 79 -13.64 -7.43 23.61
N ALA A 80 -13.39 -7.06 24.86
CA ALA A 80 -12.19 -7.47 25.60
C ALA A 80 -12.09 -9.00 25.79
N GLU A 81 -13.21 -9.70 25.73
CA GLU A 81 -13.31 -11.16 25.81
C GLU A 81 -13.18 -11.85 24.44
N GLY A 82 -13.11 -11.07 23.35
CA GLY A 82 -13.02 -11.57 21.98
C GLY A 82 -14.37 -11.91 21.34
N SER A 83 -15.48 -11.49 21.93
CA SER A 83 -16.82 -11.69 21.38
C SER A 83 -17.17 -10.60 20.37
N THR A 84 -17.91 -10.96 19.33
CA THR A 84 -18.33 -10.02 18.29
C THR A 84 -19.36 -9.01 18.80
N VAL A 85 -19.00 -7.72 18.72
CA VAL A 85 -19.89 -6.59 18.99
C VAL A 85 -20.64 -6.18 17.72
N THR A 86 -19.91 -6.00 16.62
CA THR A 86 -20.49 -5.73 15.30
C THR A 86 -19.57 -6.25 14.20
N SER A 87 -20.13 -6.56 13.03
CA SER A 87 -19.36 -7.05 11.89
C SER A 87 -19.93 -6.50 10.58
N VAL A 88 -19.03 -6.18 9.66
CA VAL A 88 -19.33 -5.83 8.28
C VAL A 88 -18.65 -6.86 7.38
N ASP A 89 -19.44 -7.64 6.67
CA ASP A 89 -19.01 -8.73 5.76
C ASP A 89 -19.38 -8.46 4.29
N LYS A 90 -20.04 -7.33 4.01
CA LYS A 90 -20.56 -6.96 2.70
C LYS A 90 -19.76 -5.82 2.09
N PHE A 91 -18.57 -6.12 1.58
CA PHE A 91 -17.71 -5.17 0.85
C PHE A 91 -18.14 -4.99 -0.62
N LYS A 92 -19.45 -5.10 -0.91
CA LYS A 92 -20.05 -4.79 -2.21
C LYS A 92 -21.30 -3.89 -2.06
N PRO A 93 -21.21 -2.71 -1.44
CA PRO A 93 -22.35 -1.79 -1.39
C PRO A 93 -22.65 -1.21 -2.77
N LYS A 94 -23.87 -0.70 -2.94
CA LYS A 94 -24.40 -0.23 -4.24
C LYS A 94 -23.59 0.90 -4.90
N SER A 95 -22.73 1.57 -4.14
CA SER A 95 -21.91 2.72 -4.57
C SER A 95 -20.41 2.48 -4.43
N SER A 96 -19.97 1.23 -4.22
CA SER A 96 -18.53 0.95 -4.22
C SER A 96 -18.01 0.82 -5.64
N ASP A 97 -16.92 1.51 -5.94
CA ASP A 97 -16.21 1.35 -7.20
C ASP A 97 -14.70 1.42 -6.97
N TRP A 98 -13.96 0.77 -7.86
CA TRP A 98 -12.54 1.01 -8.01
C TRP A 98 -12.36 2.26 -8.85
N THR A 99 -11.56 3.21 -8.37
CA THR A 99 -11.22 4.40 -9.17
C THR A 99 -10.49 4.00 -10.45
N ASP A 100 -10.47 4.89 -11.44
CA ASP A 100 -9.58 4.70 -12.58
C ASP A 100 -8.12 4.56 -12.13
N ILE A 101 -7.38 3.74 -12.87
CA ILE A 101 -5.95 3.56 -12.59
C ILE A 101 -5.21 4.81 -13.03
N VAL A 102 -4.51 5.43 -12.09
CA VAL A 102 -3.65 6.59 -12.32
C VAL A 102 -2.20 6.23 -12.09
N GLN A 103 -1.28 6.95 -12.74
CA GLN A 103 0.15 6.81 -12.48
C GLN A 103 0.62 7.95 -11.58
N LYS A 104 1.42 7.62 -10.57
CA LYS A 104 2.10 8.57 -9.69
C LYS A 104 3.58 8.22 -9.57
N ASP A 105 4.40 9.20 -9.19
CA ASP A 105 5.79 8.97 -8.83
C ASP A 105 5.92 8.79 -7.32
N VAL A 106 6.63 7.75 -6.89
CA VAL A 106 7.00 7.51 -5.49
C VAL A 106 8.49 7.26 -5.45
N ASN A 107 9.25 8.21 -4.91
CA ASN A 107 10.70 8.13 -4.78
C ASN A 107 11.40 7.80 -6.12
N GLY A 108 10.95 8.41 -7.23
CA GLY A 108 11.52 8.19 -8.57
C GLY A 108 11.07 6.90 -9.26
N VAL A 109 10.15 6.14 -8.66
CA VAL A 109 9.53 4.95 -9.25
C VAL A 109 8.10 5.28 -9.69
N THR A 110 7.77 4.91 -10.93
CA THR A 110 6.38 4.98 -11.41
C THR A 110 5.53 3.92 -10.73
N VAL A 111 4.41 4.34 -10.17
CA VAL A 111 3.43 3.49 -9.47
C VAL A 111 2.09 3.61 -10.17
N SER A 112 1.47 2.48 -10.50
CA SER A 112 0.07 2.43 -10.95
C SER A 112 -0.83 2.27 -9.72
N SER A 113 -1.79 3.18 -9.54
CA SER A 113 -2.61 3.30 -8.33
C SER A 113 -4.09 3.27 -8.64
N THR A 114 -4.87 2.54 -7.86
CA THR A 114 -6.35 2.55 -7.87
C THR A 114 -6.87 2.34 -6.46
N THR A 115 -8.04 2.88 -6.14
CA THR A 115 -8.62 2.77 -4.80
C THR A 115 -10.04 2.23 -4.89
N PHE A 116 -10.33 1.20 -4.10
CA PHE A 116 -11.69 0.81 -3.80
C PHE A 116 -12.25 1.75 -2.74
N VAL A 117 -13.20 2.60 -3.12
CA VAL A 117 -13.80 3.59 -2.22
C VAL A 117 -15.20 3.15 -1.84
N THR A 118 -15.48 3.11 -0.53
CA THR A 118 -16.83 2.79 -0.06
C THR A 118 -17.19 3.44 1.27
N VAL A 119 -18.48 3.52 1.53
CA VAL A 119 -19.06 3.83 2.85
C VAL A 119 -19.72 2.57 3.39
N LEU A 120 -19.28 2.15 4.57
CA LEU A 120 -19.82 1.02 5.31
C LEU A 120 -20.90 1.51 6.28
N ALA A 121 -21.92 0.68 6.50
CA ALA A 121 -22.93 0.92 7.52
C ALA A 121 -22.64 0.01 8.73
N VAL A 122 -22.22 0.61 9.84
CA VAL A 122 -21.72 -0.11 11.03
C VAL A 122 -22.74 -0.07 12.17
N GLY A 123 -22.92 -1.20 12.85
CA GLY A 123 -23.80 -1.33 14.01
C GLY A 123 -25.29 -1.21 13.72
N ALA A 124 -26.10 -1.30 14.77
CA ALA A 124 -27.56 -1.21 14.68
C ALA A 124 -28.04 0.16 14.15
N GLN A 125 -27.29 1.22 14.43
CA GLN A 125 -27.60 2.58 14.00
C GLN A 125 -27.16 2.89 12.56
N LYS A 126 -26.48 1.95 11.89
CA LYS A 126 -25.97 2.10 10.52
C LYS A 126 -25.09 3.35 10.37
N THR A 127 -24.21 3.59 11.34
CA THR A 127 -23.25 4.69 11.30
C THR A 127 -22.41 4.55 10.03
N SER A 128 -22.29 5.65 9.29
CA SER A 128 -21.53 5.68 8.03
C SER A 128 -20.04 5.79 8.34
N VAL A 129 -19.27 4.81 7.87
CA VAL A 129 -17.81 4.73 8.06
C VAL A 129 -17.15 4.70 6.69
N GLN A 130 -16.19 5.60 6.46
CA GLN A 130 -15.41 5.56 5.22
C GLN A 130 -14.38 4.43 5.30
N PHE A 131 -14.35 3.61 4.25
CA PHE A 131 -13.35 2.58 4.05
C PHE A 131 -12.74 2.75 2.65
N ASN A 132 -11.42 2.87 2.61
CA ASN A 132 -10.67 2.90 1.37
C ASN A 132 -9.64 1.76 1.38
N LEU A 133 -9.56 1.03 0.28
CA LEU A 133 -8.49 0.08 0.00
C LEU A 133 -7.75 0.55 -1.25
N THR A 134 -6.57 1.13 -1.08
CA THR A 134 -5.73 1.59 -2.19
C THR A 134 -4.76 0.49 -2.58
N ALA A 135 -4.63 0.24 -3.88
CA ALA A 135 -3.68 -0.70 -4.46
C ALA A 135 -2.65 0.06 -5.30
N ASP A 136 -1.37 -0.10 -4.94
CA ASP A 136 -0.24 0.53 -5.60
C ASP A 136 0.70 -0.54 -6.16
N ILE A 137 0.87 -0.59 -7.47
CA ILE A 137 1.77 -1.52 -8.16
C ILE A 137 3.03 -0.77 -8.59
N TYR A 138 4.18 -1.18 -8.04
CA TYR A 138 5.45 -0.51 -8.22
C TYR A 138 6.19 -1.03 -9.45
N GLN A 139 6.55 -0.16 -10.39
CA GLN A 139 7.28 -0.55 -11.60
C GLN A 139 8.78 -0.75 -11.38
N GLY A 140 9.29 -0.40 -10.21
CA GLY A 140 10.69 -0.55 -9.81
C GLY A 140 10.79 -0.77 -8.31
N THR A 141 11.92 -1.30 -7.85
CA THR A 141 12.15 -1.47 -6.41
C THR A 141 12.41 -0.12 -5.77
N THR A 142 11.76 0.17 -4.65
CA THR A 142 11.98 1.40 -3.87
C THR A 142 11.77 1.16 -2.39
N GLU A 143 12.21 2.10 -1.56
CA GLU A 143 11.86 2.15 -0.14
C GLU A 143 10.70 3.12 0.05
N VAL A 144 9.69 2.72 0.80
CA VAL A 144 8.54 3.55 1.17
C VAL A 144 8.53 3.72 2.68
N THR A 145 8.47 4.95 3.14
CA THR A 145 8.38 5.24 4.58
C THR A 145 6.96 4.95 5.07
N TYR A 146 6.85 4.19 6.15
CA TYR A 146 5.63 3.91 6.88
C TYR A 146 5.93 4.13 8.37
N GLY A 147 5.35 5.19 8.94
CA GLY A 147 5.75 5.67 10.26
C GLY A 147 7.26 5.99 10.31
N THR A 148 7.96 5.39 11.26
CA THR A 148 9.39 5.54 11.51
C THR A 148 10.24 4.55 10.72
N GLN A 149 9.63 3.65 9.95
CA GLN A 149 10.34 2.59 9.22
C GLN A 149 10.30 2.81 7.71
N ASN A 150 11.31 2.24 7.04
CA ASN A 150 11.33 2.11 5.60
C ASN A 150 11.01 0.66 5.22
N LEU A 151 10.00 0.51 4.38
CA LEU A 151 9.57 -0.77 3.82
C LEU A 151 10.11 -0.86 2.39
N THR A 152 10.92 -1.88 2.11
CA THR A 152 11.33 -2.16 0.73
C THR A 152 10.15 -2.76 -0.03
N VAL A 153 9.74 -2.10 -1.10
CA VAL A 153 8.72 -2.59 -2.03
C VAL A 153 9.40 -3.04 -3.31
N PRO A 154 9.44 -4.36 -3.61
CA PRO A 154 10.08 -4.86 -4.83
C PRO A 154 9.36 -4.41 -6.10
N ALA A 155 10.11 -4.34 -7.20
CA ALA A 155 9.53 -4.18 -8.52
C ALA A 155 8.47 -5.28 -8.80
N GLY A 156 7.30 -4.87 -9.27
CA GLY A 156 6.18 -5.74 -9.57
C GLY A 156 5.36 -6.15 -8.35
N ALA A 157 5.72 -5.71 -7.14
CA ALA A 157 4.92 -5.92 -5.94
C ALA A 157 3.71 -4.96 -5.91
N LEU A 158 2.65 -5.41 -5.26
CA LEU A 158 1.48 -4.62 -4.92
C LEU A 158 1.57 -4.25 -3.44
N LYS A 159 1.67 -2.97 -3.13
CA LYS A 159 1.40 -2.46 -1.79
C LYS A 159 -0.10 -2.14 -1.71
N PHE A 160 -0.78 -2.60 -0.66
CA PHE A 160 -2.14 -2.17 -0.40
C PHE A 160 -2.23 -1.39 0.90
N THR A 161 -3.07 -0.36 0.89
CA THR A 161 -3.29 0.55 2.00
C THR A 161 -4.74 0.46 2.41
N VAL A 162 -4.97 0.19 3.69
CA VAL A 162 -6.28 0.21 4.32
C VAL A 162 -6.41 1.49 5.14
N ASP A 163 -7.38 2.32 4.77
CA ASP A 163 -7.77 3.50 5.53
C ASP A 163 -9.19 3.35 6.05
N ILE A 164 -9.37 3.52 7.36
CA ILE A 164 -10.69 3.52 8.02
C ILE A 164 -10.79 4.79 8.86
N ALA A 165 -11.88 5.53 8.67
CA ALA A 165 -12.14 6.73 9.44
C ALA A 165 -13.30 6.54 10.43
N GLU A 166 -13.11 7.01 11.66
CA GLU A 166 -14.16 7.18 12.68
C GLU A 166 -14.99 5.89 12.92
N TRP A 167 -14.33 4.75 13.12
CA TRP A 167 -15.03 3.52 13.46
C TRP A 167 -15.78 3.69 14.79
N PRO A 168 -17.10 3.42 14.84
CA PRO A 168 -17.93 3.75 16.00
C PRO A 168 -17.86 2.64 17.05
N PHE A 169 -16.70 2.50 17.69
CA PHE A 169 -16.50 1.51 18.76
C PHE A 169 -17.57 1.66 19.86
N ALA A 170 -18.11 0.54 20.30
CA ALA A 170 -19.04 0.49 21.43
C ALA A 170 -18.33 0.78 22.76
N ASP A 171 -17.06 0.39 22.87
CA ASP A 171 -16.19 0.64 24.03
C ASP A 171 -14.74 0.88 23.58
N ALA A 172 -14.00 1.71 24.32
CA ALA A 172 -12.59 2.01 24.02
C ALA A 172 -11.65 0.81 24.27
N ALA A 173 -12.06 -0.18 25.05
CA ALA A 173 -11.32 -1.43 25.24
C ALA A 173 -11.49 -2.42 24.08
N ASN A 174 -12.46 -2.19 23.19
CA ASN A 174 -12.71 -3.06 22.05
C ASN A 174 -11.58 -2.98 21.01
N THR A 175 -11.54 -3.96 20.12
CA THR A 175 -10.56 -4.05 19.03
C THR A 175 -11.27 -4.18 17.69
N LEU A 176 -10.58 -3.81 16.61
CA LEU A 176 -11.07 -4.00 15.26
C LEU A 176 -10.24 -5.06 14.54
N THR A 177 -10.89 -6.12 14.09
CA THR A 177 -10.27 -7.18 13.29
C THR A 177 -10.56 -6.95 11.82
N LEU A 178 -9.52 -6.78 11.01
CA LEU A 178 -9.58 -6.90 9.56
C LEU A 178 -9.25 -8.33 9.16
N ALA A 179 -10.21 -9.03 8.56
CA ALA A 179 -10.00 -10.34 7.97
C ALA A 179 -9.92 -10.23 6.45
N VAL A 180 -8.88 -10.82 5.86
CA VAL A 180 -8.77 -10.98 4.41
C VAL A 180 -8.63 -12.46 4.06
N THR A 181 -9.34 -12.90 3.04
CA THR A 181 -9.10 -14.22 2.44
C THR A 181 -7.86 -14.13 1.56
N LEU A 182 -6.92 -15.04 1.77
CA LEU A 182 -5.72 -15.18 0.95
C LEU A 182 -5.81 -16.48 0.14
N ASP A 183 -5.67 -16.36 -1.17
CA ASP A 183 -5.55 -17.49 -2.08
C ASP A 183 -4.31 -17.32 -2.97
N ALA A 184 -3.63 -18.43 -3.26
CA ALA A 184 -2.43 -18.46 -4.06
C ALA A 184 -2.40 -19.71 -4.92
N LYS A 185 -2.10 -19.53 -6.20
CA LYS A 185 -1.90 -20.65 -7.13
C LYS A 185 -0.64 -20.45 -7.94
N GLY A 186 0.05 -21.56 -8.17
CA GLY A 186 1.15 -21.62 -9.12
C GLY A 186 0.65 -21.66 -10.56
N PRO A 187 1.57 -21.70 -11.54
CA PRO A 187 1.20 -21.77 -12.96
C PRO A 187 0.29 -22.97 -13.24
N LYS A 188 -0.68 -22.79 -14.14
CA LYS A 188 -1.67 -23.82 -14.55
C LYS A 188 -2.47 -24.38 -13.37
N ASP A 189 -2.91 -23.50 -12.47
CA ASP A 189 -3.69 -23.85 -11.28
C ASP A 189 -3.01 -24.84 -10.32
N LYS A 190 -1.66 -24.90 -10.34
CA LYS A 190 -0.92 -25.76 -9.42
C LYS A 190 -1.18 -25.31 -7.98
N SER A 191 -1.67 -26.23 -7.13
CA SER A 191 -1.83 -25.97 -5.69
C SER A 191 -0.48 -25.75 -5.02
N LEU A 192 -0.38 -24.71 -4.19
CA LEU A 192 0.84 -24.30 -3.46
C LEU A 192 0.78 -24.59 -1.95
N GLY A 193 -0.31 -25.23 -1.49
CA GLY A 193 -0.63 -25.30 -0.07
C GLY A 193 -1.29 -24.00 0.42
N LYS A 194 -1.64 -23.99 1.70
CA LYS A 194 -2.27 -22.82 2.34
C LYS A 194 -1.21 -21.77 2.72
N PRO A 195 -1.53 -20.46 2.66
CA PRO A 195 -0.68 -19.40 3.18
C PRO A 195 -0.31 -19.65 4.65
N LYS A 196 0.94 -19.35 5.02
CA LYS A 196 1.44 -19.56 6.38
C LYS A 196 2.32 -18.40 6.84
N LYS A 197 2.08 -17.92 8.05
CA LYS A 197 2.97 -16.96 8.71
C LYS A 197 4.32 -17.64 8.98
N LYS A 198 5.41 -17.00 8.58
CA LYS A 198 6.78 -17.44 8.90
C LYS A 198 7.14 -17.05 10.32
N SER A 199 7.97 -17.87 10.96
CA SER A 199 8.57 -17.52 12.24
C SER A 199 9.58 -16.40 12.02
N LYS A 200 9.57 -15.37 12.88
CA LYS A 200 10.56 -14.28 12.80
C LYS A 200 11.98 -14.85 12.86
N GLY A 201 12.82 -14.52 11.88
CA GLY A 201 14.23 -14.92 11.84
C GLY A 201 14.48 -16.35 11.33
N SER A 202 13.50 -16.99 10.68
CA SER A 202 13.69 -18.34 10.12
C SER A 202 14.43 -18.38 8.79
N ASP A 203 14.54 -17.25 8.10
CA ASP A 203 15.02 -17.21 6.73
C ASP A 203 16.31 -16.39 6.62
N THR A 204 17.40 -17.07 6.25
CA THR A 204 18.63 -16.41 5.82
C THR A 204 18.37 -15.65 4.51
N GLY A 205 18.25 -14.32 4.56
CA GLY A 205 18.08 -13.46 3.38
C GLY A 205 16.69 -12.83 3.22
N SER A 206 15.75 -13.08 4.13
CA SER A 206 14.55 -12.25 4.26
C SER A 206 14.93 -10.99 5.04
N SER A 207 14.46 -9.82 4.58
CA SER A 207 14.49 -8.57 5.33
C SER A 207 13.52 -8.64 6.52
N ASP A 208 13.63 -9.68 7.36
CA ASP A 208 12.87 -9.88 8.59
C ASP A 208 13.36 -8.83 9.61
N ALA A 209 13.09 -7.56 9.32
CA ALA A 209 13.04 -6.54 10.33
C ALA A 209 12.08 -7.05 11.41
N ALA A 210 12.43 -6.86 12.68
CA ALA A 210 11.64 -7.35 13.82
C ALA A 210 10.16 -6.91 13.77
N ASP A 211 9.87 -5.90 12.96
CA ASP A 211 8.60 -5.20 12.87
C ASP A 211 7.81 -5.54 11.59
N ILE A 212 8.21 -6.57 10.84
CA ILE A 212 7.48 -7.11 9.69
C ILE A 212 7.16 -8.57 9.93
N ASP A 213 5.88 -8.91 9.76
CA ASP A 213 5.41 -10.28 9.68
C ASP A 213 5.37 -10.72 8.21
N ARG A 214 6.08 -11.80 7.87
CA ARG A 214 6.02 -12.41 6.54
C ARG A 214 5.06 -13.60 6.51
N VAL A 215 4.21 -13.64 5.50
CA VAL A 215 3.37 -14.76 5.13
C VAL A 215 3.90 -15.38 3.83
N ASP A 216 4.22 -16.66 3.88
CA ASP A 216 4.56 -17.47 2.72
C ASP A 216 3.29 -17.88 1.99
N MET A 217 3.21 -17.58 0.69
CA MET A 217 2.11 -17.97 -0.20
C MET A 217 2.54 -19.04 -1.21
N GLY A 218 3.78 -19.53 -1.11
CA GLY A 218 4.37 -20.53 -2.00
C GLY A 218 4.88 -19.97 -3.33
N ASP A 219 5.70 -20.74 -4.04
CA ASP A 219 6.27 -20.38 -5.36
C ASP A 219 6.91 -18.97 -5.41
N SER A 220 7.63 -18.62 -4.33
CA SER A 220 8.27 -17.33 -4.08
C SER A 220 7.33 -16.14 -3.86
N MET A 221 6.03 -16.37 -3.81
CA MET A 221 5.03 -15.36 -3.48
C MET A 221 4.91 -15.17 -1.97
N PHE A 222 4.71 -13.93 -1.56
CA PHE A 222 4.66 -13.57 -0.14
C PHE A 222 3.71 -12.40 0.12
N MET A 223 3.37 -12.23 1.40
CA MET A 223 2.85 -10.99 1.96
C MET A 223 3.74 -10.53 3.12
N ASP A 224 4.19 -9.28 3.10
CA ASP A 224 4.88 -8.62 4.20
C ASP A 224 3.93 -7.63 4.84
N ALA A 225 3.75 -7.73 6.15
CA ALA A 225 2.77 -6.96 6.88
C ALA A 225 3.43 -6.28 8.09
N PRO A 226 3.38 -4.95 8.22
CA PRO A 226 3.90 -4.25 9.40
C PRO A 226 3.25 -4.76 10.70
N THR A 227 4.03 -4.86 11.78
CA THR A 227 3.52 -5.29 13.09
C THR A 227 2.91 -4.14 13.90
N TYR A 228 2.72 -2.98 13.27
CA TYR A 228 2.10 -1.78 13.83
C TYR A 228 1.22 -1.09 12.78
N ALA A 229 0.25 -0.34 13.27
CA ALA A 229 -0.61 0.52 12.49
C ALA A 229 -0.34 2.00 12.82
N ILE A 230 -0.71 2.91 11.92
CA ILE A 230 -0.81 4.33 12.27
C ILE A 230 -2.24 4.59 12.73
N VAL A 231 -2.41 4.80 14.03
CA VAL A 231 -3.69 5.00 14.70
C VAL A 231 -3.75 6.42 15.22
N ASP A 232 -4.74 7.19 14.77
CA ASP A 232 -4.94 8.60 15.13
C ASP A 232 -3.70 9.50 14.92
N GLY A 233 -2.78 9.06 14.05
CA GLY A 233 -1.52 9.73 13.74
C GLY A 233 -0.29 9.17 14.46
N ASP A 234 -0.47 8.25 15.40
CA ASP A 234 0.59 7.63 16.19
C ASP A 234 0.88 6.19 15.76
N GLU A 235 2.13 5.75 15.90
CA GLU A 235 2.51 4.35 15.69
C GLU A 235 2.07 3.49 16.88
N VAL A 236 1.20 2.52 16.61
CA VAL A 236 0.66 1.63 17.64
C VAL A 236 0.84 0.17 17.21
N PRO A 237 1.46 -0.69 18.04
CA PRO A 237 1.56 -2.11 17.75
C PRO A 237 0.20 -2.75 17.51
N LEU A 238 0.16 -3.73 16.60
CA LEU A 238 -1.03 -4.56 16.45
C LEU A 238 -1.26 -5.36 17.73
N VAL A 239 -2.52 -5.53 18.11
CA VAL A 239 -2.91 -6.40 19.23
C VAL A 239 -2.57 -7.84 18.88
N ASN A 240 -2.84 -8.25 17.63
CA ASN A 240 -2.53 -9.57 17.12
C ASN A 240 -2.46 -9.58 15.58
N SER A 241 -1.80 -10.59 15.02
CA SER A 241 -1.86 -10.95 13.60
C SER A 241 -1.73 -12.46 13.43
N SER A 242 -2.68 -13.08 12.74
CA SER A 242 -2.77 -14.54 12.68
C SER A 242 -3.29 -15.05 11.34
N VAL A 243 -2.92 -16.31 11.03
CA VAL A 243 -3.55 -17.08 9.96
C VAL A 243 -4.65 -17.93 10.59
N VAL A 244 -5.86 -17.83 10.08
CA VAL A 244 -7.02 -18.57 10.55
C VAL A 244 -7.53 -19.45 9.42
N ASP A 245 -7.61 -20.75 9.67
CA ASP A 245 -8.25 -21.68 8.74
C ASP A 245 -9.76 -21.65 8.94
N THR A 246 -10.49 -21.20 7.92
CA THR A 246 -11.95 -21.27 7.87
C THR A 246 -12.38 -22.45 6.99
N VAL A 247 -13.68 -22.76 6.95
CA VAL A 247 -14.18 -23.90 6.16
C VAL A 247 -14.01 -23.60 4.67
N GLY A 248 -12.96 -24.15 4.07
CA GLY A 248 -12.67 -24.03 2.64
C GLY A 248 -11.70 -22.92 2.26
N ASP A 249 -11.44 -21.96 3.16
CA ASP A 249 -10.59 -20.80 2.91
C ASP A 249 -9.50 -20.64 3.98
N THR A 250 -8.51 -19.80 3.69
CA THR A 250 -7.51 -19.34 4.67
C THR A 250 -7.62 -17.83 4.78
N GLU A 251 -7.86 -17.36 6.00
CA GLU A 251 -7.91 -15.94 6.31
C GLU A 251 -6.61 -15.50 6.98
N PHE A 252 -6.19 -14.29 6.68
CA PHE A 252 -5.24 -13.56 7.50
C PHE A 252 -5.98 -12.45 8.24
N GLN A 253 -5.77 -12.39 9.55
CA GLN A 253 -6.45 -11.45 10.42
C GLN A 253 -5.44 -10.53 11.08
N TRP A 254 -5.70 -9.23 11.01
CA TRP A 254 -4.99 -8.20 11.77
C TRP A 254 -5.94 -7.61 12.79
N VAL A 255 -5.51 -7.52 14.05
CA VAL A 255 -6.28 -6.97 15.16
C VAL A 255 -5.67 -5.66 15.59
N PHE A 256 -6.42 -4.58 15.39
CA PHE A 256 -6.05 -3.21 15.73
C PHE A 256 -6.70 -2.81 17.06
N PRO A 257 -6.03 -1.97 17.87
CA PRO A 257 -6.67 -1.34 19.01
C PRO A 257 -7.78 -0.37 18.54
N SER A 258 -8.63 0.05 19.47
CA SER A 258 -9.63 1.09 19.20
C SER A 258 -8.96 2.41 18.80
N PHE A 259 -9.72 3.22 18.06
CA PHE A 259 -9.26 4.52 17.55
C PHE A 259 -10.43 5.50 17.42
N THR A 260 -10.13 6.79 17.41
CA THR A 260 -11.14 7.85 17.42
C THR A 260 -11.29 8.54 16.07
N LYS A 261 -10.22 8.62 15.27
CA LYS A 261 -10.17 9.35 14.01
C LYS A 261 -9.85 8.45 12.85
N THR A 262 -8.70 7.79 12.86
CA THR A 262 -8.18 7.11 11.68
C THR A 262 -7.35 5.88 12.02
N LEU A 263 -7.51 4.84 11.23
CA LEU A 263 -6.60 3.71 11.11
C LEU A 263 -5.99 3.74 9.70
N HIS A 264 -4.67 3.60 9.62
CA HIS A 264 -3.93 3.45 8.37
C HIS A 264 -2.98 2.25 8.47
N TYR A 265 -3.03 1.35 7.48
CA TYR A 265 -2.27 0.10 7.48
C TYR A 265 -1.82 -0.36 6.09
N ASP A 266 -0.55 -0.75 5.96
CA ASP A 266 0.17 -0.79 4.67
C ASP A 266 0.96 -2.09 4.37
N PRO A 267 0.32 -3.24 4.11
CA PRO A 267 1.05 -4.45 3.72
C PRO A 267 1.49 -4.46 2.25
N VAL A 268 2.41 -5.37 1.94
CA VAL A 268 2.99 -5.59 0.60
C VAL A 268 2.81 -7.04 0.17
N LEU A 269 2.19 -7.27 -0.98
CA LEU A 269 2.13 -8.55 -1.69
C LEU A 269 3.15 -8.56 -2.82
N GLY A 270 3.98 -9.59 -2.88
CA GLY A 270 5.07 -9.61 -3.84
C GLY A 270 5.53 -11.00 -4.21
N ASP A 271 6.52 -11.01 -5.11
CA ASP A 271 7.18 -12.22 -5.58
C ASP A 271 8.69 -12.00 -5.56
N ALA A 272 9.43 -12.87 -4.87
CA ALA A 272 10.87 -12.69 -4.73
C ALA A 272 11.64 -12.86 -6.07
N THR A 273 11.01 -13.45 -7.09
CA THR A 273 11.63 -13.66 -8.42
C THR A 273 11.50 -12.45 -9.35
N THR A 274 10.66 -11.45 -9.03
CA THR A 274 10.53 -10.22 -9.85
C THR A 274 11.61 -9.18 -9.58
N THR A 275 12.64 -9.53 -8.81
CA THR A 275 13.81 -8.68 -8.57
C THR A 275 14.51 -8.41 -9.91
N THR A 276 14.23 -7.24 -10.47
CA THR A 276 14.90 -6.76 -11.67
C THR A 276 16.28 -6.30 -11.22
N SER A 277 17.33 -6.94 -11.73
CA SER A 277 18.72 -6.60 -11.42
C SER A 277 19.02 -5.20 -11.92
N THR A 278 18.83 -4.17 -11.10
CA THR A 278 19.43 -2.86 -11.34
C THR A 278 20.94 -3.03 -11.27
N THR A 279 21.55 -3.36 -12.42
CA THR A 279 22.99 -3.22 -12.62
C THR A 279 23.26 -1.73 -12.69
N SER A 280 23.44 -1.10 -11.53
CA SER A 280 24.15 0.16 -11.43
C SER A 280 25.56 -0.08 -11.97
N SER A 281 25.74 0.15 -13.26
CA SER A 281 27.03 0.14 -13.94
C SER A 281 27.79 1.40 -13.55
N GLY A 282 28.19 1.46 -12.28
CA GLY A 282 29.23 2.35 -11.79
C GLY A 282 30.55 1.88 -12.37
N SER A 283 30.86 2.34 -13.58
CA SER A 283 32.18 2.18 -14.18
C SER A 283 33.16 3.10 -13.44
N THR A 284 33.78 2.57 -12.39
CA THR A 284 34.91 3.20 -11.71
C THR A 284 36.16 3.04 -12.58
N SER A 285 36.26 3.84 -13.65
CA SER A 285 37.53 4.03 -14.35
C SER A 285 38.39 5.00 -13.56
N SER A 286 39.32 4.45 -12.79
CA SER A 286 40.41 5.15 -12.11
C SER A 286 41.33 5.84 -13.12
N PRO A 287 41.62 7.15 -13.02
CA PRO A 287 42.79 7.73 -13.64
C PRO A 287 43.90 7.91 -12.59
N SER A 288 45.04 7.31 -12.90
CA SER A 288 46.31 7.50 -12.21
C SER A 288 46.65 8.97 -11.97
N ALA A 289 47.21 9.23 -10.80
CA ALA A 289 47.76 10.51 -10.40
C ALA A 289 48.79 11.02 -11.40
N THR A 290 48.66 12.28 -11.82
CA THR A 290 49.80 13.08 -12.29
C THR A 290 49.68 14.46 -11.65
N THR A 291 50.69 14.76 -10.83
CA THR A 291 50.95 16.01 -10.14
C THR A 291 51.14 17.17 -11.10
N THR A 292 50.37 18.24 -10.96
CA THR A 292 50.78 19.62 -11.32
C THR A 292 50.09 20.63 -10.41
N THR A 293 50.80 21.72 -10.14
CA THR A 293 50.64 22.72 -9.08
C THR A 293 49.87 23.97 -9.52
N SER A 294 49.25 24.63 -8.52
CA SER A 294 48.65 25.99 -8.51
C SER A 294 47.34 26.13 -9.31
N THR A 295 46.37 26.96 -8.96
CA THR A 295 46.38 28.25 -8.23
C THR A 295 45.00 28.47 -7.58
N SER A 296 44.96 29.24 -6.49
CA SER A 296 43.77 29.63 -5.72
C SER A 296 42.70 30.35 -6.53
N SER A 297 41.42 30.13 -6.22
CA SER A 297 40.37 31.18 -6.18
C SER A 297 39.09 30.65 -5.52
N ALA A 298 38.70 31.28 -4.41
CA ALA A 298 37.36 31.16 -3.82
C ALA A 298 36.43 32.16 -4.52
N SER A 299 35.17 31.78 -4.78
CA SER A 299 34.08 32.70 -5.14
C SER A 299 32.72 31.99 -5.04
N VAL A 300 31.99 32.23 -3.95
CA VAL A 300 30.79 33.08 -3.78
C VAL A 300 29.45 32.45 -4.16
N LEU A 301 28.62 32.30 -3.10
CA LEU A 301 27.18 32.18 -3.12
C LEU A 301 26.55 33.42 -3.76
N SER A 302 25.66 33.22 -4.74
CA SER A 302 24.78 34.26 -5.26
C SER A 302 23.35 34.01 -4.75
N LEU A 303 23.00 34.73 -3.69
CA LEU A 303 21.62 35.10 -3.37
C LEU A 303 21.30 36.39 -4.14
N SER A 304 20.25 36.39 -4.96
CA SER A 304 19.64 37.63 -5.43
C SER A 304 18.17 37.63 -5.05
N SER A 305 17.85 38.59 -4.19
CA SER A 305 16.54 38.98 -3.72
C SER A 305 15.97 40.12 -4.56
N LEU A 306 14.63 40.23 -4.50
CA LEU A 306 13.80 41.44 -4.63
C LEU A 306 13.78 42.19 -5.97
N VAL A 307 12.59 42.25 -6.57
CA VAL A 307 11.93 43.55 -6.84
C VAL A 307 10.44 43.44 -6.51
N ALA A 308 10.02 44.30 -5.58
CA ALA A 308 8.64 44.63 -5.29
C ALA A 308 8.09 45.61 -6.33
N GLY A 309 6.82 45.45 -6.69
CA GLY A 309 6.03 46.44 -7.44
C GLY A 309 4.57 46.31 -7.04
N GLY A 310 4.11 47.20 -6.16
CA GLY A 310 2.73 47.27 -5.70
C GLY A 310 1.88 48.28 -6.48
N LEU A 311 0.62 48.38 -6.02
CA LEU A 311 -0.48 49.30 -6.37
C LEU A 311 -1.29 48.86 -7.61
N ALA A 312 -2.63 48.84 -7.64
CA ALA A 312 -3.61 49.55 -6.83
C ALA A 312 -4.98 48.83 -6.76
N SER A 313 -5.73 49.20 -5.72
CA SER A 313 -7.10 48.87 -5.33
C SER A 313 -8.19 49.66 -6.04
N ILE A 314 -9.34 49.05 -6.36
CA ILE A 314 -10.72 49.65 -6.45
C ILE A 314 -11.71 48.49 -6.17
N ALA A 315 -12.30 48.37 -4.98
CA ALA A 315 -13.55 48.96 -4.46
C ALA A 315 -14.88 48.31 -4.98
N TYR A 316 -15.58 47.68 -4.02
CA TYR A 316 -17.04 47.66 -3.74
C TYR A 316 -18.10 47.53 -4.86
N SER A 317 -18.96 46.50 -4.71
CA SER A 317 -20.45 46.58 -4.60
C SER A 317 -21.02 45.15 -4.52
N LEU A 318 -21.52 44.69 -3.37
CA LEU A 318 -22.94 44.68 -2.94
C LEU A 318 -23.91 44.07 -3.98
N PHE A 319 -24.30 42.80 -3.76
CA PHE A 319 -25.64 42.35 -3.36
C PHE A 319 -25.54 40.97 -2.72
#